data_AF-A0A353E083-F1
#
_entry.id   AF-A0A353E083-F1
#
_cell.length_a   1.000
_cell.length_b   1.000
_cell.length_c   1.000
_cell.angle_alpha   90.00
_cell.angle_beta   90.00
_cell.angle_gamma   90.00
#
_symmetry.space_group_name_H-M   'P 1'
#
loop_
_entity.id
_entity.type
_entity.pdbx_description
1 polymer ?
#
loop_
_entity_poly.entity_id
_entity_poly.type
_entity_poly.pdbx_seq_one_letter_code
_entity_poly.pdbx_strand_id
1 'polypeptide(L)'
;TGGVKPIIPDLLRQLDLLDYFETVVTSEDVTRQKPAPDIFLEAARRIGVEPQRCRAYEDTDLGMQAIRAAGMEAVDVRLMD
;
A
#
# COMPACT_ATOMS: atom_id res chain seq x y z
N THR A 1 -3.75 0.41 1.83
CA THR A 1 -4.45 -0.71 2.52
C THR A 1 -5.86 -0.89 1.99
N GLY A 2 -6.43 -2.09 2.07
CA GLY A 2 -7.84 -2.34 1.73
C GLY A 2 -8.86 -1.78 2.73
N GLY A 3 -8.41 -1.37 3.93
CA GLY A 3 -9.27 -0.71 4.92
C GLY A 3 -9.79 0.66 4.47
N VAL A 4 -10.63 1.28 5.31
CA VAL A 4 -11.34 2.54 5.04
C VAL A 4 -10.80 3.71 5.88
N LYS A 5 -10.96 4.96 5.41
CA LYS A 5 -10.43 6.18 6.01
C LYS A 5 -10.88 6.44 7.45
N PRO A 6 -12.11 6.15 7.87
CA PRO A 6 -12.51 6.39 9.25
C PRO A 6 -11.79 5.47 10.25
N ILE A 7 -11.23 4.34 9.81
CA ILE A 7 -10.67 3.31 10.71
C ILE A 7 -9.15 3.38 10.75
N ILE A 8 -8.51 3.51 9.59
CA ILE A 8 -7.05 3.31 9.48
C ILE A 8 -6.22 4.37 10.22
N PRO A 9 -6.44 5.69 10.06
CA PRO A 9 -5.66 6.70 10.78
C PRO A 9 -5.84 6.62 12.30
N ASP A 10 -7.05 6.27 12.76
CA ASP A 10 -7.33 6.14 14.19
C ASP A 10 -6.65 4.92 14.79
N LEU A 11 -6.66 3.78 14.09
CA LEU A 11 -5.90 2.59 14.47
C LEU A 11 -4.40 2.89 14.53
N LEU A 12 -3.85 3.55 13.51
CA LEU A 12 -2.43 3.92 13.48
C LEU A 12 -2.07 4.88 14.63
N ARG A 13 -2.96 5.81 14.98
CA ARG A 13 -2.76 6.72 16.12
C ARG A 13 -2.78 5.98 17.45
N GLN A 14 -3.69 5.02 17.64
CA GLN A 14 -3.76 4.21 18.86
C GLN A 14 -2.55 3.30 19.06
N LEU A 15 -1.86 2.94 17.97
CA LEU A 15 -0.63 2.15 17.99
C LEU A 15 0.65 3.01 18.02
N ASP A 16 0.52 4.34 18.12
CA ASP A 16 1.64 5.30 18.02
C ASP A 16 2.47 5.15 16.73
N LEU A 17 1.81 4.71 15.64
CA LEU A 17 2.43 4.46 14.34
C LEU A 17 2.16 5.56 13.30
N LEU A 18 1.15 6.41 13.53
CA LEU A 18 0.68 7.35 12.50
C LEU A 18 1.80 8.26 11.98
N ASP A 19 2.68 8.74 12.87
CA ASP A 19 3.74 9.69 12.52
C ASP A 19 4.88 9.07 11.69
N TYR A 20 4.91 7.74 11.53
CA TYR A 20 5.84 7.06 10.62
C TYR A 20 5.38 7.07 9.15
N PHE A 21 4.14 7.49 8.88
CA PHE A 21 3.57 7.50 7.54
C PHE A 21 3.39 8.93 7.03
N GLU A 22 4.14 9.28 5.97
CA GLU A 22 3.91 10.55 5.23
C GLU A 22 2.52 10.59 4.60
N THR A 23 2.00 9.44 4.17
CA THR A 23 0.67 9.33 3.59
C THR A 23 0.02 7.99 3.91
N VAL A 24 -1.31 7.99 3.99
CA VAL A 24 -2.13 6.78 4.10
C VAL A 24 -3.08 6.74 2.92
N VAL A 25 -3.02 5.65 2.15
CA VAL A 25 -3.94 5.38 1.03
C VAL A 25 -4.83 4.20 1.39
N THR A 26 -6.14 4.40 1.28
CA THR A 26 -7.18 3.42 1.63
C THR A 26 -7.92 2.93 0.38
N SER A 27 -8.85 1.98 0.54
CA SER A 27 -9.69 1.52 -0.58
C SER A 27 -10.60 2.61 -1.15
N GLU A 28 -10.89 3.66 -0.38
CA GLU A 28 -11.71 4.79 -0.80
C GLU A 28 -10.92 5.83 -1.61
N ASP A 29 -9.60 5.70 -1.68
CA ASP A 29 -8.75 6.58 -2.48
C ASP A 29 -8.60 6.11 -3.93
N VAL A 30 -9.09 4.92 -4.27
CA VAL A 30 -8.89 4.29 -5.58
C VAL A 30 -10.15 3.64 -6.09
N THR A 31 -10.33 3.65 -7.41
CA THR A 31 -11.49 3.03 -8.05
C THR A 31 -11.31 1.52 -8.19
N ARG A 32 -10.13 1.06 -8.61
CA ARG A 32 -9.87 -0.38 -8.81
C ARG A 32 -9.04 -0.93 -7.66
N GLN A 33 -9.54 -2.00 -7.06
CA GLN A 33 -8.84 -2.70 -5.99
C GLN A 33 -7.82 -3.70 -6.57
N LYS A 34 -6.94 -4.22 -5.70
CA LYS A 34 -6.00 -5.30 -6.05
C LYS A 34 -6.76 -6.44 -6.77
N PRO A 35 -6.23 -6.98 -7.88
CA PRO A 35 -4.83 -6.89 -8.33
C PRO A 35 -4.51 -5.65 -9.20
N ALA A 36 -5.42 -4.68 -9.35
CA ALA A 36 -5.08 -3.42 -10.00
C ALA A 36 -4.01 -2.66 -9.20
N PRO A 37 -3.08 -1.94 -9.87
CA PRO A 37 -1.95 -1.28 -9.22
C PRO A 37 -2.33 0.05 -8.54
N ASP A 38 -3.56 0.51 -8.70
CA ASP A 38 -4.01 1.87 -8.41
C ASP A 38 -3.63 2.32 -7.00
N ILE A 39 -3.74 1.46 -5.98
CA ILE A 39 -3.43 1.83 -4.59
C ILE A 39 -1.95 2.10 -4.35
N PHE A 40 -1.08 1.37 -5.05
CA PHE A 40 0.37 1.56 -4.97
C PHE A 40 0.80 2.78 -5.77
N LEU A 41 0.24 2.97 -6.97
CA LEU A 41 0.49 4.16 -7.79
C LEU A 41 0.03 5.44 -7.09
N GLU A 42 -1.12 5.42 -6.42
CA GLU A 42 -1.62 6.56 -5.66
C GLU A 42 -0.72 6.87 -4.45
N ALA A 43 -0.21 5.85 -3.75
CA ALA A 43 0.74 6.05 -2.67
C ALA A 43 2.03 6.71 -3.17
N ALA A 44 2.63 6.20 -4.26
CA ALA A 44 3.82 6.75 -4.89
C ALA A 44 3.61 8.20 -5.35
N ARG A 45 2.44 8.50 -5.94
CA ARG A 45 2.06 9.85 -6.36
C ARG A 45 1.99 10.82 -5.18
N ARG A 46 1.40 10.41 -4.04
CA ARG A 46 1.25 11.27 -2.85
C ARG A 46 2.59 11.61 -2.18
N ILE A 47 3.54 10.67 -2.16
CA ILE A 47 4.90 10.90 -1.62
C ILE A 47 5.88 11.49 -2.66
N GLY A 48 5.44 11.69 -3.91
CA GLY A 48 6.27 12.28 -4.97
C GLY A 48 7.44 11.40 -5.44
N VAL A 49 7.31 10.06 -5.35
CA VAL A 49 8.36 9.10 -5.73
C VAL A 49 7.93 8.30 -6.96
N GLU A 50 8.84 8.09 -7.90
CA GLU A 50 8.59 7.21 -9.06
C GLU A 50 8.38 5.75 -8.62
N PRO A 51 7.40 5.01 -9.18
CA PRO A 51 7.13 3.64 -8.76
C PRO A 51 8.33 2.70 -8.80
N GLN A 52 9.23 2.86 -9.78
CA GLN A 52 10.44 2.05 -9.92
C GLN A 52 11.46 2.26 -8.79
N ARG A 53 11.28 3.33 -8.00
CA ARG A 53 12.08 3.63 -6.80
C ARG A 53 11.35 3.26 -5.52
N CYS A 54 10.15 2.68 -5.61
CA CYS A 54 9.37 2.21 -4.48
C CYS A 54 9.58 0.71 -4.24
N ARG A 55 9.60 0.34 -2.97
CA ARG A 55 9.53 -1.04 -2.49
C ARG A 55 8.25 -1.22 -1.69
N ALA A 56 7.47 -2.23 -2.01
CA ALA A 56 6.21 -2.53 -1.32
C ALA A 56 6.21 -3.96 -0.76
N TYR A 57 5.51 -4.13 0.35
CA TYR A 57 5.48 -5.35 1.15
C TYR A 57 4.05 -5.90 1.19
N GLU A 58 3.86 -7.18 0.88
CA GLU A 58 2.55 -7.84 0.87
C GLU A 58 2.63 -9.30 1.28
N ASP A 59 1.50 -9.82 1.77
CA ASP A 59 1.30 -11.20 2.19
C ASP A 59 0.24 -11.94 1.36
N THR A 60 -0.30 -11.32 0.32
CA THR A 60 -1.34 -11.90 -0.56
C THR A 60 -0.89 -11.94 -2.02
N ASP A 61 -1.30 -12.97 -2.76
CA ASP A 61 -0.95 -13.07 -4.19
C ASP A 61 -1.55 -11.92 -5.02
N LEU A 62 -2.76 -11.46 -4.69
CA LEU A 62 -3.39 -10.30 -5.33
C LEU A 62 -2.63 -9.01 -5.05
N GLY A 63 -2.11 -8.84 -3.83
CA GLY A 63 -1.25 -7.73 -3.47
C GLY A 63 0.08 -7.77 -4.22
N MET A 64 0.74 -8.92 -4.25
CA MET A 64 1.98 -9.12 -4.99
C MET A 64 1.81 -8.84 -6.49
N GLN A 65 0.69 -9.25 -7.08
CA GLN A 65 0.35 -8.92 -8.48
C GLN A 65 0.19 -7.40 -8.69
N ALA A 66 -0.53 -6.73 -7.79
CA ALA A 66 -0.73 -5.29 -7.86
C ALA A 66 0.58 -4.48 -7.73
N ILE A 67 1.50 -4.90 -6.85
CA ILE A 67 2.82 -4.26 -6.72
C ILE A 67 3.61 -4.39 -8.03
N ARG A 68 3.67 -5.61 -8.58
CA ARG A 68 4.38 -5.87 -9.84
C ARG A 68 3.77 -5.10 -11.01
N ALA A 69 2.44 -5.03 -11.07
CA ALA A 69 1.71 -4.24 -12.07
C ALA A 69 1.97 -2.72 -11.92
N ALA A 70 2.30 -2.24 -10.72
CA ALA A 70 2.70 -0.85 -10.47
C ALA A 70 4.15 -0.56 -10.89
N GLY A 71 4.94 -1.57 -11.28
CA GLY A 71 6.35 -1.41 -11.63
C GLY A 71 7.27 -1.20 -10.42
N MET A 72 6.84 -1.61 -9.23
CA MET A 72 7.60 -1.49 -7.97
C MET A 72 8.33 -2.79 -7.62
N GLU A 73 9.32 -2.69 -6.73
CA GLU A 73 9.93 -3.87 -6.11
C GLU A 73 8.96 -4.51 -5.10
N ALA A 74 8.62 -5.77 -5.30
CA ALA A 74 7.69 -6.52 -4.45
C ALA A 74 8.44 -7.41 -3.45
N VAL A 75 8.13 -7.25 -2.16
CA VAL A 75 8.63 -8.08 -1.07
C VAL A 75 7.48 -8.90 -0.49
N ASP A 76 7.64 -10.22 -0.54
CA ASP A 76 6.73 -11.15 0.10
C ASP A 76 7.09 -11.30 1.57
N VAL A 77 6.14 -11.09 2.47
CA VAL A 77 6.35 -11.20 3.93
C VAL A 77 5.74 -12.47 4.53
N ARG A 78 5.25 -13.40 3.70
CA ARG A 78 4.83 -14.73 4.17
C ARG A 78 6.04 -15.51 4.68
N LEU A 79 5.82 -16.30 5.72
CA LEU A 79 6.83 -17.24 6.21
C LEU A 79 7.11 -18.29 5.13
N MET A 80 8.39 -18.61 4.94
CA MET A 80 8.80 -19.75 4.13
C MET A 80 8.64 -21.01 5.00
N ASP A 81 8.02 -22.04 4.43
CA ASP A 81 7.99 -23.39 5.03
C ASP A 81 9.40 -24.01 5.06
#